data_AF-A0A094G455-F1
#
_entry.id   AF-A0A094G455-F1
#
_cell.length_a   1.000
_cell.length_b   1.000
_cell.length_c   1.000
_cell.angle_alpha   90.00
_cell.angle_beta   90.00
_cell.angle_gamma   90.00
#
_symmetry.space_group_name_H-M   'P 1'
#
loop_
_entity.id
_entity.type
_entity.pdbx_description
1 polymer ?
#
loop_
_entity_poly.entity_id
_entity_poly.type
_entity_poly.pdbx_seq_one_letter_code
_entity_poly.pdbx_strand_id
1 'polypeptide(L)'
;MVLLSHFTVELPQIWVFHPMAVFFGMATGVPFPPLWKIAMHIAIFFVIEDAWHYWTHRAMHWGPLYRSVHKIHHNYSAPFGLAAEYASPIEVMILGAGTVLGPIAWCAVTGDLHILTMYLWIVCRLFQAIDAHSGYEFPWSLHHFLPFWAGAEHHDVHHERFIGNYASSFRWWDFVLDTEAGPEAAKARRERKLAKDAKKAKKAQ
;
A
#
# COMPACT_ATOMS: atom_id res chain seq x y z
N MET A 1 -16.19 -9.17 -11.66
CA MET A 1 -15.49 -7.88 -11.86
C MET A 1 -13.98 -8.06 -11.93
N VAL A 2 -13.34 -8.76 -10.97
CA VAL A 2 -11.88 -9.02 -10.96
C VAL A 2 -11.35 -9.51 -12.30
N LEU A 3 -11.85 -10.64 -12.84
CA LEU A 3 -11.41 -11.17 -14.13
C LEU A 3 -11.57 -10.18 -15.29
N LEU A 4 -12.64 -9.38 -15.27
CA LEU A 4 -12.84 -8.35 -16.30
C LEU A 4 -11.72 -7.31 -16.21
N SER A 5 -11.41 -6.81 -15.00
CA SER A 5 -10.30 -5.87 -14.77
C SER A 5 -8.96 -6.44 -15.24
N HIS A 6 -8.68 -7.72 -14.94
CA HIS A 6 -7.45 -8.37 -15.39
C HIS A 6 -7.31 -8.35 -16.91
N PHE A 7 -8.37 -8.66 -17.66
CA PHE A 7 -8.31 -8.70 -19.12
C PHE A 7 -8.43 -7.32 -19.79
N THR A 8 -9.09 -6.33 -19.18
CA THR A 8 -9.34 -5.03 -19.81
C THR A 8 -8.46 -3.89 -19.30
N VAL A 9 -7.92 -3.99 -18.10
CA VAL A 9 -7.12 -2.94 -17.45
C VAL A 9 -5.67 -3.40 -17.29
N GLU A 10 -5.45 -4.53 -16.62
CA GLU A 10 -4.09 -4.98 -16.27
C GLU A 10 -3.35 -5.59 -17.46
N LEU A 11 -4.02 -6.40 -18.29
CA LEU A 11 -3.39 -7.06 -19.44
C LEU A 11 -2.73 -6.05 -20.41
N PRO A 12 -3.38 -4.93 -20.81
CA PRO A 12 -2.71 -3.89 -21.57
C PRO A 12 -1.48 -3.31 -20.87
N GLN A 13 -1.54 -3.08 -19.55
CA GLN A 13 -0.40 -2.56 -18.78
C GLN A 13 0.78 -3.54 -18.79
N ILE A 14 0.50 -4.84 -18.62
CA ILE A 14 1.51 -5.91 -18.67
C ILE A 14 2.18 -5.97 -20.04
N TRP A 15 1.42 -5.83 -21.13
CA TRP A 15 1.97 -5.83 -22.49
C TRP A 15 2.87 -4.62 -22.75
N VAL A 16 2.52 -3.45 -22.21
CA VAL A 16 3.31 -2.22 -22.35
C VAL A 16 4.53 -2.20 -21.42
N PHE A 17 4.52 -2.98 -20.33
CA PHE A 17 5.58 -2.97 -19.33
C PHE A 17 6.96 -3.29 -19.91
N HIS A 18 7.12 -4.35 -20.71
CA HIS A 18 8.45 -4.72 -21.23
C HIS A 18 9.05 -3.66 -22.17
N PRO A 19 8.32 -3.14 -23.18
CA PRO A 19 8.81 -2.01 -23.99
C PRO A 19 9.20 -0.79 -23.14
N MET A 20 8.40 -0.46 -22.12
CA MET A 20 8.71 0.65 -21.21
C MET A 20 9.97 0.38 -20.38
N ALA A 21 10.12 -0.82 -19.83
CA ALA A 21 11.30 -1.22 -19.06
C ALA A 21 12.58 -1.11 -19.89
N VAL A 22 12.56 -1.60 -21.15
CA VAL A 22 13.70 -1.49 -22.07
C VAL A 22 13.98 -0.02 -22.44
N PHE A 23 12.94 0.77 -22.70
CA PHE A 23 13.09 2.19 -23.02
C PHE A 23 13.80 2.98 -21.91
N PHE A 24 13.51 2.67 -20.64
CA PHE A 24 14.16 3.29 -19.48
C PHE A 24 15.47 2.61 -19.06
N GLY A 25 16.01 1.70 -19.86
CA GLY A 25 17.34 1.11 -19.66
C GLY A 25 17.39 -0.05 -18.67
N MET A 26 16.26 -0.69 -18.35
CA MET A 26 16.23 -1.84 -17.44
C MET A 26 17.00 -3.03 -18.05
N ALA A 27 17.92 -3.59 -17.28
CA ALA A 27 18.67 -4.77 -17.69
C ALA A 27 17.77 -6.02 -17.74
N THR A 28 17.83 -6.78 -18.83
CA THR A 28 17.00 -7.99 -19.04
C THR A 28 17.81 -9.28 -19.17
N GLY A 29 19.13 -9.19 -19.28
CA GLY A 29 20.04 -10.32 -19.51
C GLY A 29 21.01 -10.59 -18.36
N VAL A 30 21.94 -11.53 -18.56
CA VAL A 30 22.97 -11.89 -17.57
C VAL A 30 24.16 -10.92 -17.57
N PRO A 31 24.90 -10.77 -16.45
CA PRO A 31 24.72 -11.46 -15.16
C PRO A 31 23.57 -10.89 -14.33
N PHE A 32 22.92 -11.75 -13.55
CA PHE A 32 21.88 -11.31 -12.62
C PHE A 32 22.47 -10.50 -11.45
N PRO A 33 21.69 -9.58 -10.86
CA PRO A 33 22.14 -8.82 -9.70
C PRO A 33 22.43 -9.75 -8.52
N PRO A 34 23.41 -9.43 -7.67
CA PRO A 34 23.60 -10.14 -6.42
C PRO A 34 22.38 -9.95 -5.51
N LEU A 35 22.09 -10.96 -4.67
CA LEU A 35 20.88 -10.98 -3.82
C LEU A 35 20.73 -9.75 -2.93
N TRP A 36 21.83 -9.19 -2.41
CA TRP A 36 21.79 -7.98 -1.59
C TRP A 36 21.26 -6.77 -2.36
N LYS A 37 21.58 -6.64 -3.66
CA LYS A 37 21.10 -5.54 -4.51
C LYS A 37 19.61 -5.70 -4.80
N ILE A 38 19.17 -6.93 -5.05
CA ILE A 38 17.75 -7.26 -5.19
C ILE A 38 16.98 -6.86 -3.93
N ALA A 39 17.46 -7.29 -2.75
CA ALA A 39 16.82 -6.97 -1.47
C ALA A 39 16.80 -5.47 -1.19
N MET A 40 17.89 -4.75 -1.49
CA MET A 40 17.97 -3.29 -1.35
C MET A 40 16.94 -2.59 -2.23
N HIS A 41 16.85 -2.93 -3.52
CA HIS A 41 15.86 -2.35 -4.42
C HIS A 41 14.43 -2.64 -3.97
N ILE A 42 14.11 -3.88 -3.58
CA ILE A 42 12.79 -4.24 -3.07
C ILE A 42 12.44 -3.41 -1.82
N ALA A 43 13.38 -3.23 -0.87
CA ALA A 43 13.14 -2.42 0.31
C ALA A 43 12.88 -0.95 -0.04
N ILE A 44 13.64 -0.38 -0.98
CA ILE A 44 13.42 0.99 -1.48
C ILE A 44 12.06 1.12 -2.16
N PHE A 45 11.67 0.14 -2.99
CA PHE A 45 10.39 0.16 -3.69
C PHE A 45 9.20 0.01 -2.74
N PHE A 46 9.33 -0.76 -1.67
CA PHE A 46 8.35 -0.78 -0.58
C PHE A 46 8.13 0.61 0.01
N VAL A 47 9.20 1.37 0.28
CA VAL A 47 9.07 2.73 0.84
C VAL A 47 8.40 3.69 -0.16
N ILE A 48 8.80 3.63 -1.42
CA ILE A 48 8.26 4.51 -2.47
C ILE A 48 6.79 4.19 -2.74
N GLU A 49 6.45 2.91 -2.90
CA GLU A 49 5.08 2.47 -3.17
C GLU A 49 4.18 2.71 -1.96
N ASP A 50 4.64 2.47 -0.73
CA ASP A 50 3.84 2.72 0.48
C ASP A 50 3.48 4.20 0.62
N ALA A 51 4.41 5.11 0.29
CA ALA A 51 4.11 6.53 0.24
C ALA A 51 3.05 6.85 -0.83
N TRP A 52 3.22 6.37 -2.06
CA TRP A 52 2.21 6.55 -3.12
C TRP A 52 0.85 6.01 -2.69
N HIS A 53 0.82 4.79 -2.17
CA HIS A 53 -0.39 4.11 -1.74
C HIS A 53 -1.08 4.88 -0.63
N TYR A 54 -0.38 5.24 0.46
CA TYR A 54 -1.00 5.95 1.58
C TYR A 54 -1.71 7.23 1.13
N TRP A 55 -1.03 8.06 0.33
CA TRP A 55 -1.58 9.35 -0.10
C TRP A 55 -2.74 9.19 -1.09
N THR A 56 -2.62 8.29 -2.06
CA THR A 56 -3.69 8.03 -3.04
C THR A 56 -4.89 7.36 -2.38
N HIS A 57 -4.66 6.39 -1.50
CA HIS A 57 -5.69 5.72 -0.73
C HIS A 57 -6.46 6.71 0.16
N ARG A 58 -5.74 7.53 0.94
CA ARG A 58 -6.37 8.59 1.73
C ARG A 58 -7.15 9.59 0.88
N ALA A 59 -6.63 9.97 -0.28
CA ALA A 59 -7.34 10.85 -1.21
C ALA A 59 -8.60 10.18 -1.77
N MET A 60 -8.55 8.87 -2.05
CA MET A 60 -9.69 8.10 -2.50
C MET A 60 -10.81 7.98 -1.47
N HIS A 61 -10.54 8.21 -0.18
CA HIS A 61 -11.55 8.38 0.87
C HIS A 61 -12.21 9.76 0.91
N TRP A 62 -11.82 10.68 0.03
CA TRP A 62 -12.51 11.96 -0.13
C TRP A 62 -13.86 11.77 -0.84
N GLY A 63 -14.93 12.37 -0.31
CA GLY A 63 -16.33 12.07 -0.65
C GLY A 63 -16.66 11.74 -2.12
N PRO A 64 -16.28 12.57 -3.11
CA PRO A 64 -16.51 12.26 -4.52
C PRO A 64 -15.75 11.02 -5.00
N LEU A 65 -14.44 10.94 -4.73
CA LEU A 65 -13.58 9.82 -5.12
C LEU A 65 -13.99 8.53 -4.42
N TYR A 66 -14.41 8.61 -3.16
CA TYR A 66 -14.91 7.45 -2.44
C TYR A 66 -16.12 6.88 -3.17
N ARG A 67 -17.12 7.71 -3.45
CA ARG A 67 -18.37 7.26 -4.09
C ARG A 67 -18.17 6.68 -5.49
N SER A 68 -17.24 7.24 -6.28
CA SER A 68 -17.06 6.87 -7.69
C SER A 68 -15.94 5.85 -7.96
N VAL A 69 -14.94 5.77 -7.09
CA VAL A 69 -13.71 4.97 -7.29
C VAL A 69 -13.61 3.89 -6.22
N HIS A 70 -13.55 4.28 -4.94
CA HIS A 70 -13.12 3.39 -3.86
C HIS A 70 -14.22 2.62 -3.16
N LYS A 71 -15.48 3.03 -3.31
CA LYS A 71 -16.64 2.36 -2.71
C LYS A 71 -16.77 0.89 -3.15
N ILE A 72 -16.31 0.56 -4.36
CA ILE A 72 -16.34 -0.82 -4.87
C ILE A 72 -15.38 -1.71 -4.06
N HIS A 73 -14.19 -1.19 -3.74
CA HIS A 73 -13.22 -1.88 -2.90
C HIS A 73 -13.78 -2.17 -1.50
N HIS A 74 -14.47 -1.19 -0.92
CA HIS A 74 -15.16 -1.26 0.36
C HIS A 74 -16.47 -2.08 0.37
N ASN A 75 -16.75 -2.85 -0.69
CA ASN A 75 -17.97 -3.66 -0.76
C ASN A 75 -17.98 -4.81 0.28
N TYR A 76 -16.80 -5.25 0.73
CA TYR A 76 -16.64 -6.28 1.75
C TYR A 76 -16.06 -5.69 3.02
N SER A 77 -16.89 -5.50 4.05
CA SER A 77 -16.43 -4.99 5.36
C SER A 77 -15.48 -5.94 6.10
N ALA A 78 -15.51 -7.22 5.74
CA ALA A 78 -14.54 -8.24 6.13
C ALA A 78 -13.92 -8.78 4.83
N PRO A 79 -12.77 -8.24 4.39
CA PRO A 79 -12.15 -8.66 3.15
C PRO A 79 -11.59 -10.09 3.27
N PHE A 80 -11.28 -10.65 2.11
CA PHE A 80 -10.53 -11.90 1.94
C PHE A 80 -9.52 -11.66 0.82
N GLY A 81 -8.49 -12.49 0.67
CA GLY A 81 -7.35 -12.17 -0.20
C GLY A 81 -7.69 -11.75 -1.65
N LEU A 82 -8.73 -12.31 -2.26
CA LEU A 82 -9.18 -11.91 -3.61
C LEU A 82 -9.88 -10.53 -3.65
N ALA A 83 -10.41 -10.06 -2.52
CA ALA A 83 -11.01 -8.74 -2.41
C ALA A 83 -9.95 -7.62 -2.56
N ALA A 84 -8.67 -7.92 -2.34
CA ALA A 84 -7.57 -6.98 -2.60
C ALA A 84 -7.61 -6.42 -4.04
N GLU A 85 -7.98 -7.27 -5.02
CA GLU A 85 -8.07 -6.92 -6.44
C GLU A 85 -9.51 -6.58 -6.87
N TYR A 86 -10.48 -6.60 -5.94
CA TYR A 86 -11.86 -6.22 -6.22
C TYR A 86 -12.04 -4.71 -6.10
N ALA A 87 -11.55 -3.95 -7.08
CA ALA A 87 -11.57 -2.50 -7.07
C ALA A 87 -12.11 -1.93 -8.39
N SER A 88 -12.40 -0.62 -8.42
CA SER A 88 -12.76 0.05 -9.68
C SER A 88 -11.58 0.06 -10.66
N PRO A 89 -11.82 0.08 -11.99
CA PRO A 89 -10.73 0.19 -12.98
C PRO A 89 -9.78 1.37 -12.73
N ILE A 90 -10.33 2.51 -12.27
CA ILE A 90 -9.55 3.71 -11.97
C ILE A 90 -8.63 3.47 -10.78
N GLU A 91 -9.13 2.82 -9.74
CA GLU A 91 -8.35 2.48 -8.56
C GLU A 91 -7.21 1.51 -8.90
N VAL A 92 -7.51 0.45 -9.66
CA VAL A 92 -6.49 -0.50 -10.15
C VAL A 92 -5.40 0.23 -10.93
N MET A 93 -5.77 1.17 -11.82
CA MET A 93 -4.78 1.97 -12.55
C MET A 93 -3.95 2.88 -11.64
N ILE A 94 -4.56 3.57 -10.67
CA ILE A 94 -3.86 4.49 -9.76
C ILE A 94 -2.89 3.73 -8.85
N LEU A 95 -3.34 2.64 -8.22
CA LEU A 95 -2.51 1.86 -7.32
C LEU A 95 -1.43 1.08 -8.10
N GLY A 96 -1.78 0.49 -9.24
CA GLY A 96 -0.83 -0.18 -10.13
C GLY A 96 0.25 0.76 -10.67
N ALA A 97 -0.09 2.04 -10.93
CA ALA A 97 0.89 3.05 -11.31
C ALA A 97 1.95 3.26 -10.21
N GLY A 98 1.57 3.26 -8.94
CA GLY A 98 2.52 3.35 -7.81
C GLY A 98 3.53 2.21 -7.80
N THR A 99 3.04 0.98 -8.02
CA THR A 99 3.87 -0.23 -8.04
C THR A 99 4.90 -0.22 -9.17
N VAL A 100 4.61 0.40 -10.31
CA VAL A 100 5.48 0.37 -11.51
C VAL A 100 6.29 1.64 -11.70
N LEU A 101 5.69 2.83 -11.50
CA LEU A 101 6.36 4.10 -11.79
C LEU A 101 7.52 4.39 -10.84
N GLY A 102 7.46 3.96 -9.58
CA GLY A 102 8.58 4.08 -8.64
C GLY A 102 9.86 3.37 -9.13
N PRO A 103 9.80 2.05 -9.40
CA PRO A 103 10.92 1.32 -10.00
C PRO A 103 11.38 1.87 -11.36
N ILE A 104 10.45 2.30 -12.21
CA ILE A 104 10.81 2.90 -13.51
C ILE A 104 11.54 4.23 -13.33
N ALA A 105 11.10 5.09 -12.42
CA ALA A 105 11.78 6.34 -12.10
C ALA A 105 13.17 6.08 -11.51
N TRP A 106 13.30 5.06 -10.63
CA TRP A 106 14.60 4.62 -10.14
C TRP A 106 15.53 4.22 -11.29
N CYS A 107 15.05 3.39 -12.23
CA CYS A 107 15.82 2.97 -13.40
C CYS A 107 16.21 4.16 -14.29
N ALA A 108 15.28 5.08 -14.53
CA ALA A 108 15.53 6.26 -15.36
C ALA A 108 16.61 7.20 -14.77
N VAL A 109 16.68 7.30 -13.43
CA VAL A 109 17.65 8.16 -12.74
C VAL A 109 19.01 7.46 -12.56
N THR A 110 19.02 6.16 -12.24
CA THR A 110 20.24 5.45 -11.85
C THR A 110 20.85 4.60 -12.96
N GLY A 111 20.06 4.20 -13.95
CA GLY A 111 20.41 3.16 -14.91
C GLY A 111 20.63 1.78 -14.28
N ASP A 112 20.29 1.58 -13.00
CA ASP A 112 20.60 0.37 -12.23
C ASP A 112 19.32 -0.31 -11.75
N LEU A 113 18.66 -1.02 -12.65
CA LEU A 113 17.57 -1.93 -12.31
C LEU A 113 17.55 -3.12 -13.28
N HIS A 114 17.29 -4.30 -12.74
CA HIS A 114 17.19 -5.53 -13.51
C HIS A 114 15.76 -6.08 -13.48
N ILE A 115 15.29 -6.62 -14.59
CA ILE A 115 13.90 -7.11 -14.75
C ILE A 115 13.54 -8.20 -13.74
N LEU A 116 14.47 -9.09 -13.40
CA LEU A 116 14.30 -10.08 -12.32
C LEU A 116 13.94 -9.42 -10.99
N THR A 117 14.62 -8.32 -10.62
CA THR A 117 14.29 -7.56 -9.39
C THR A 117 12.88 -7.00 -9.47
N MET A 118 12.47 -6.51 -10.64
CA MET A 118 11.11 -5.98 -10.85
C MET A 118 10.04 -7.07 -10.70
N TYR A 119 10.26 -8.28 -11.22
CA TYR A 119 9.33 -9.40 -11.02
C TYR A 119 9.24 -9.84 -9.56
N LEU A 120 10.38 -9.96 -8.87
CA LEU A 120 10.40 -10.29 -7.45
C LEU A 120 9.70 -9.20 -6.62
N TRP A 121 9.90 -7.93 -6.97
CA TRP A 121 9.18 -6.81 -6.37
C TRP A 121 7.67 -6.93 -6.53
N ILE A 122 7.18 -7.15 -7.75
CA ILE A 122 5.73 -7.32 -8.02
C ILE A 122 5.17 -8.50 -7.20
N VAL A 123 5.88 -9.62 -7.14
CA VAL A 123 5.47 -10.77 -6.34
C VAL A 123 5.36 -10.39 -4.86
N CYS A 124 6.40 -9.78 -4.28
CA CYS A 124 6.37 -9.32 -2.89
C CYS A 124 5.19 -8.36 -2.62
N ARG A 125 4.94 -7.43 -3.55
CA ARG A 125 3.87 -6.45 -3.44
C ARG A 125 2.49 -7.10 -3.47
N LEU A 126 2.25 -8.05 -4.38
CA LEU A 126 0.99 -8.79 -4.47
C LEU A 126 0.76 -9.66 -3.24
N PHE A 127 1.80 -10.37 -2.77
CA PHE A 127 1.71 -11.13 -1.53
C PHE A 127 1.34 -10.24 -0.34
N GLN A 128 1.94 -9.06 -0.23
CA GLN A 128 1.60 -8.10 0.82
C GLN A 128 0.14 -7.66 0.72
N ALA A 129 -0.36 -7.35 -0.47
CA ALA A 129 -1.74 -6.94 -0.68
C ALA A 129 -2.71 -8.05 -0.23
N ILE A 130 -2.43 -9.29 -0.63
CA ILE A 130 -3.23 -10.46 -0.26
C ILE A 130 -3.20 -10.69 1.25
N ASP A 131 -2.02 -10.63 1.89
CA ASP A 131 -1.86 -10.80 3.35
C ASP A 131 -2.69 -9.76 4.11
N ALA A 132 -2.58 -8.48 3.73
CA ALA A 132 -3.33 -7.39 4.35
C ALA A 132 -4.85 -7.49 4.20
N HIS A 133 -5.35 -8.17 3.17
CA HIS A 133 -6.80 -8.37 2.95
C HIS A 133 -7.27 -9.77 3.34
N SER A 134 -6.37 -10.61 3.84
CA SER A 134 -6.69 -12.03 4.03
C SER A 134 -7.71 -12.27 5.15
N GLY A 135 -7.80 -11.33 6.10
CA GLY A 135 -8.55 -11.49 7.35
C GLY A 135 -7.92 -12.50 8.32
N TYR A 136 -6.69 -12.94 8.04
CA TYR A 136 -5.99 -13.94 8.83
C TYR A 136 -4.70 -13.39 9.43
N GLU A 137 -4.51 -13.67 10.72
CA GLU A 137 -3.24 -13.43 11.41
C GLU A 137 -2.38 -14.70 11.37
N PHE A 138 -1.53 -14.80 10.35
CA PHE A 138 -0.64 -15.94 10.20
C PHE A 138 0.60 -15.80 11.08
N PRO A 139 1.17 -16.90 11.60
CA PRO A 139 2.41 -16.85 12.39
C PRO A 139 3.62 -16.22 11.68
N TRP A 140 3.57 -16.12 10.34
CA TRP A 140 4.62 -15.55 9.50
C TRP A 140 4.27 -14.16 8.95
N SER A 141 3.10 -13.59 9.26
CA SER A 141 2.74 -12.24 8.83
C SER A 141 3.78 -11.23 9.38
N LEU A 142 4.23 -10.32 8.51
CA LEU A 142 5.42 -9.52 8.79
C LEU A 142 5.30 -8.59 10.00
N HIS A 143 4.08 -8.21 10.39
CA HIS A 143 3.84 -7.36 11.56
C HIS A 143 4.29 -7.99 12.89
N HIS A 144 4.41 -9.33 12.96
CA HIS A 144 4.99 -10.03 14.11
C HIS A 144 6.50 -9.78 14.26
N PHE A 145 7.21 -9.48 13.16
CA PHE A 145 8.66 -9.26 13.14
C PHE A 145 9.04 -7.78 12.97
N LEU A 146 8.17 -7.01 12.31
CA LEU A 146 8.31 -5.58 12.03
C LEU A 146 7.11 -4.85 12.64
N PRO A 147 7.22 -4.30 13.86
CA PRO A 147 6.06 -3.78 14.60
C PRO A 147 5.39 -2.56 13.95
N PHE A 148 6.05 -1.93 12.98
CA PHE A 148 5.50 -0.82 12.18
C PHE A 148 4.90 -1.29 10.85
N TRP A 149 4.83 -2.59 10.59
CA TRP A 149 4.15 -3.16 9.43
C TRP A 149 2.64 -3.27 9.68
N ALA A 150 1.84 -2.96 8.67
CA ALA A 150 0.39 -3.11 8.69
C ALA A 150 0.04 -4.58 8.38
N GLY A 151 -0.58 -5.26 9.36
CA GLY A 151 -1.13 -6.61 9.19
C GLY A 151 -2.57 -6.61 8.69
N ALA A 152 -3.18 -7.79 8.62
CA ALA A 152 -4.57 -7.96 8.20
C ALA A 152 -5.53 -7.21 9.13
N GLU A 153 -5.34 -7.30 10.45
CA GLU A 153 -6.16 -6.58 11.44
C GLU A 153 -6.23 -5.07 11.18
N HIS A 154 -5.09 -4.45 10.81
CA HIS A 154 -5.03 -3.00 10.55
C HIS A 154 -5.96 -2.61 9.41
N HIS A 155 -6.00 -3.43 8.36
CA HIS A 155 -6.82 -3.19 7.19
C HIS A 155 -8.26 -3.67 7.35
N ASP A 156 -8.52 -4.71 8.14
CA ASP A 156 -9.88 -5.11 8.49
C ASP A 156 -10.61 -3.99 9.23
N VAL A 157 -9.94 -3.33 10.19
CA VAL A 157 -10.50 -2.15 10.88
C VAL A 157 -10.76 -1.00 9.90
N HIS A 158 -9.95 -0.88 8.85
CA HIS A 158 -10.16 0.09 7.78
C HIS A 158 -11.46 -0.20 7.00
N HIS A 159 -11.65 -1.44 6.54
CA HIS A 159 -12.85 -1.88 5.82
C HIS A 159 -14.11 -1.87 6.70
N GLU A 160 -13.97 -2.11 8.01
CA GLU A 160 -15.08 -2.03 8.97
C GLU A 160 -15.57 -0.58 9.15
N ARG A 161 -14.64 0.37 9.25
CA ARG A 161 -14.94 1.75 9.68
C ARG A 161 -15.00 2.76 8.54
N PHE A 162 -14.46 2.42 7.37
CA PHE A 162 -14.37 3.30 6.19
C PHE A 162 -13.60 4.60 6.45
N ILE A 163 -12.80 4.69 7.52
CA ILE A 163 -12.03 5.88 7.89
C ILE A 163 -10.80 5.52 8.73
N GLY A 164 -9.66 6.15 8.42
CA GLY A 164 -8.37 5.89 9.04
C GLY A 164 -7.69 4.62 8.54
N ASN A 165 -6.53 4.26 9.07
CA ASN A 165 -5.76 3.07 8.67
C ASN A 165 -5.52 2.99 7.14
N TYR A 166 -4.97 4.06 6.55
CA TYR A 166 -4.77 4.15 5.10
C TYR A 166 -3.47 3.51 4.62
N ALA A 167 -2.55 3.18 5.53
CA ALA A 167 -1.29 2.53 5.20
C ALA A 167 -1.52 1.15 4.56
N SER A 168 -0.73 0.86 3.52
CA SER A 168 -0.74 -0.48 2.93
C SER A 168 0.28 -1.39 3.59
N SER A 169 1.55 -0.96 3.67
CA SER A 169 2.63 -1.79 4.22
C SER A 169 3.14 -1.26 5.56
N PHE A 170 3.40 0.05 5.66
CA PHE A 170 4.01 0.63 6.86
C PHE A 170 3.07 1.63 7.55
N ARG A 171 2.83 1.41 8.85
CA ARG A 171 1.92 2.23 9.68
C ARG A 171 2.45 3.63 9.97
N TRP A 172 3.67 3.99 9.55
CA TRP A 172 4.29 5.27 9.91
C TRP A 172 3.46 6.48 9.47
N TRP A 173 2.74 6.41 8.36
CA TRP A 173 1.99 7.55 7.85
C TRP A 173 0.74 7.75 8.68
N ASP A 174 0.05 6.65 9.00
CA ASP A 174 -1.07 6.69 9.93
C ASP A 174 -0.66 7.18 11.33
N PHE A 175 0.51 6.77 11.80
CA PHE A 175 1.06 7.24 13.07
C PHE A 175 1.40 8.74 13.04
N VAL A 176 2.16 9.19 12.04
CA VAL A 176 2.62 10.59 11.92
C VAL A 176 1.45 11.56 11.74
N LEU A 177 0.40 11.14 11.03
CA LEU A 177 -0.74 12.00 10.70
C LEU A 177 -1.95 11.77 11.62
N ASP A 178 -1.80 10.94 12.67
CA ASP A 178 -2.86 10.53 13.61
C ASP A 178 -4.12 10.01 12.91
N THR A 179 -3.94 9.24 11.83
CA THR A 179 -5.03 8.61 11.06
C THR A 179 -5.27 7.15 11.42
N GLU A 180 -4.64 6.61 12.46
CA GLU A 180 -4.99 5.27 12.95
C GLU A 180 -6.44 5.20 13.45
N ALA A 181 -7.18 4.19 13.01
CA ALA A 181 -8.53 3.85 13.44
C ALA A 181 -8.50 2.75 14.51
N GLY A 182 -9.67 2.35 15.00
CA GLY A 182 -9.78 1.33 16.06
C GLY A 182 -10.05 1.91 17.46
N PRO A 183 -10.43 1.04 18.42
CA PRO A 183 -10.76 1.45 19.77
C PRO A 183 -9.54 1.99 20.53
N GLU A 184 -8.37 1.40 20.30
CA GLU A 184 -7.12 1.81 20.95
C GLU A 184 -6.69 3.22 20.54
N ALA A 185 -6.68 3.50 19.23
CA ALA A 185 -6.35 4.82 18.70
C ALA A 185 -7.35 5.89 19.19
N ALA A 186 -8.64 5.56 19.26
CA ALA A 186 -9.67 6.46 19.80
C ALA A 186 -9.46 6.77 21.30
N LYS A 187 -9.14 5.75 22.10
CA LYS A 187 -8.79 5.91 23.53
C LYS A 187 -7.56 6.79 23.69
N ALA A 188 -6.48 6.52 22.96
CA ALA A 188 -5.25 7.28 23.01
C ALA A 188 -5.47 8.76 22.64
N ARG A 189 -6.25 9.05 21.58
CA ARG A 189 -6.63 10.43 21.22
C ARG A 189 -7.41 11.13 22.33
N ARG A 190 -8.36 10.43 22.97
CA ARG A 190 -9.14 10.98 24.09
C ARG A 190 -8.24 11.33 25.29
N GLU A 191 -7.34 10.44 25.66
CA GLU A 191 -6.39 10.66 26.77
C GLU A 191 -5.45 11.84 26.49
N ARG A 192 -4.88 11.92 25.27
CA ARG A 192 -4.06 13.07 24.85
C ARG A 192 -4.82 14.39 24.93
N LYS A 193 -6.09 14.41 24.51
CA LYS A 193 -6.95 15.59 24.60
C LYS A 193 -7.20 16.01 26.05
N LEU A 194 -7.60 15.08 26.91
CA LEU A 194 -7.83 15.34 28.34
C LEU A 194 -6.57 15.88 29.03
N ALA A 195 -5.41 15.30 28.74
CA ALA A 195 -4.13 15.77 29.29
C ALA A 195 -3.78 17.19 28.82
N LYS A 196 -4.07 17.52 27.55
CA LYS A 196 -3.87 18.87 27.00
C LYS A 196 -4.80 19.89 27.64
N ASP A 197 -6.08 19.54 27.82
CA ASP A 197 -7.08 20.40 28.45
C ASP A 197 -6.75 20.66 29.93
N ALA A 198 -6.33 19.62 30.67
CA ALA A 198 -5.88 19.76 32.06
C ALA A 198 -4.64 20.66 32.19
N LYS A 199 -3.66 20.54 31.27
CA LYS A 199 -2.49 21.44 31.22
C LYS A 199 -2.90 22.88 30.91
N LYS A 200 -3.88 23.09 30.03
CA LYS A 200 -4.37 24.43 29.69
C LYS A 200 -5.11 25.08 30.86
N ALA A 201 -5.93 24.32 31.58
CA ALA A 201 -6.62 24.79 32.78
C ALA A 201 -5.64 25.21 33.89
N LYS A 202 -4.59 24.41 34.14
CA LYS A 202 -3.54 24.76 35.11
C LYS A 202 -2.73 26.01 34.75
N LYS A 203 -2.59 26.34 33.47
CA LYS A 203 -1.90 27.57 33.01
C LYS A 203 -2.79 28.81 33.07
N ALA A 204 -4.10 28.63 33.20
CA ALA A 204 -5.08 29.72 33.24
C ALA A 204 -5.48 30.10 34.69
N GLN A 205 -5.02 29.33 35.68
CA GLN A 205 -5.05 29.63 37.11
C GLN A 205 -3.74 30.29 37.52
#